data_AF-A0A2R6PUJ2-F1
#
_entry.id   AF-A0A2R6PUJ2-F1
#
_cell.length_a   1.000
_cell.length_b   1.000
_cell.length_c   1.000
_cell.angle_alpha   90.00
_cell.angle_beta   90.00
_cell.angle_gamma   90.00
#
_symmetry.space_group_name_H-M   'P 1'
#
loop_
_entity.id
_entity.type
_entity.pdbx_description
1 polymer ?
#
loop_
_entity_poly.entity_id
_entity_poly.type
_entity_poly.pdbx_seq_one_letter_code
_entity_poly.pdbx_strand_id
1 'polypeptide(L)'
;MCVQSLIRLASQRMSSERIGCSLADAASNPAYMDYLEAASLASPSLHVVYINTSLETKANAHELVPTITCTSSNVVQTILQAFAQVPGLNVWYGPDTYMGANIVELFQQMTVMTDDEIAEIHPEHNQDTIRSLLPRLHYYQDGTCMVHHLFGHEVVEQIKEMYCDAFVTAHFEVPGEMFSLAMEAKKRGMGVVGSTQTILDFITNRVQEALDRNVNDHLQFILGTESGMVTSIVAAVRRLLGSGRAKVNVEIVFPVSSDSVTRTPSGSSSGLISGEVGNFMEVPIIPGVASGEGCSIHGGCASCPYMKMNSLGSLLKVCHHLPEHKHGLLAYEAARLNLQTRHGKLIADVGCEPILHMRHFQAAKSLPEKLIYQIVHPCGNGKSTTFS
;
A
#
# COMPACT_ATOMS: atom_id res chain seq x y z
N MET A 1 -9.81 -31.01 9.18
CA MET A 1 -10.61 -29.86 8.70
C MET A 1 -10.72 -29.99 7.18
N CYS A 2 -11.96 -30.08 6.67
CA CYS A 2 -12.21 -30.27 5.24
C CYS A 2 -11.87 -28.99 4.45
N VAL A 3 -11.37 -29.10 3.22
CA VAL A 3 -11.05 -27.96 2.32
C VAL A 3 -12.21 -26.96 2.22
N GLN A 4 -13.44 -27.46 2.28
CA GLN A 4 -14.65 -26.65 2.23
C GLN A 4 -14.85 -25.76 3.47
N SER A 5 -14.35 -26.16 4.65
CA SER A 5 -14.34 -25.34 5.86
C SER A 5 -13.32 -24.20 5.76
N LEU A 6 -12.18 -24.43 5.10
CA LEU A 6 -11.17 -23.39 4.86
C LEU A 6 -11.65 -22.35 3.85
N ILE A 7 -12.33 -22.76 2.78
CA ILE A 7 -12.92 -21.85 1.80
C ILE A 7 -14.00 -20.97 2.46
N ARG A 8 -14.84 -21.55 3.33
CA ARG A 8 -15.84 -20.77 4.07
C ARG A 8 -15.24 -19.84 5.10
N LEU A 9 -14.09 -20.16 5.69
CA LEU A 9 -13.38 -19.24 6.58
C LEU A 9 -12.87 -18.01 5.80
N ALA A 10 -12.38 -18.22 4.57
CA ALA A 10 -11.84 -17.15 3.73
C ALA A 10 -12.88 -16.11 3.27
N SER A 11 -14.19 -16.43 3.30
CA SER A 11 -15.27 -15.51 2.94
C SER A 11 -15.90 -14.77 4.13
N GLN A 12 -15.37 -14.97 5.35
CA GLN A 12 -15.88 -14.36 6.58
C GLN A 12 -14.95 -13.24 7.05
N ARG A 13 -15.53 -12.10 7.42
CA ARG A 13 -14.83 -11.05 8.15
C ARG A 13 -14.53 -11.53 9.57
N MET A 14 -13.50 -10.97 10.21
CA MET A 14 -13.23 -11.19 11.64
C MET A 14 -13.83 -10.08 12.52
N SER A 15 -14.71 -9.25 11.96
CA SER A 15 -15.53 -8.31 12.71
C SER A 15 -16.95 -8.35 12.19
N SER A 16 -17.91 -8.22 13.12
CA SER A 16 -19.33 -8.03 12.79
C SER A 16 -19.59 -6.61 12.29
N GLU A 17 -18.77 -5.65 12.74
CA GLU A 17 -18.77 -4.29 12.22
C GLU A 17 -18.13 -4.22 10.83
N ARG A 18 -18.47 -3.17 10.08
CA ARG A 18 -17.92 -2.95 8.75
C ARG A 18 -16.44 -2.55 8.85
N ILE A 19 -15.56 -3.39 8.29
CA ILE A 19 -14.15 -3.05 8.09
C ILE A 19 -14.04 -2.24 6.79
N GLY A 20 -13.60 -0.99 6.89
CA GLY A 20 -13.48 -0.04 5.79
C GLY A 20 -12.04 0.21 5.32
N CYS A 21 -11.88 1.18 4.43
CA CYS A 21 -10.60 1.73 3.98
C CYS A 21 -10.86 3.12 3.38
N SER A 22 -10.14 4.15 3.85
CA SER A 22 -10.37 5.53 3.39
C SER A 22 -10.20 5.70 1.88
N LEU A 23 -9.27 4.97 1.28
CA LEU A 23 -9.06 4.96 -0.18
C LEU A 23 -10.22 4.30 -0.93
N ALA A 24 -10.77 3.21 -0.39
CA ALA A 24 -11.94 2.57 -0.99
C ALA A 24 -13.18 3.45 -0.89
N ASP A 25 -13.31 4.22 0.19
CA ASP A 25 -14.39 5.19 0.36
C ASP A 25 -14.21 6.38 -0.60
N ALA A 26 -12.99 6.91 -0.77
CA ALA A 26 -12.70 7.94 -1.76
C ALA A 26 -13.04 7.50 -3.19
N ALA A 27 -12.71 6.25 -3.56
CA ALA A 27 -13.03 5.70 -4.88
C ALA A 27 -14.53 5.35 -5.07
N SER A 28 -15.35 5.50 -4.02
CA SER A 28 -16.81 5.35 -4.10
C SER A 28 -17.54 6.70 -4.17
N ASN A 29 -16.81 7.81 -4.02
CA ASN A 29 -17.36 9.16 -4.16
C ASN A 29 -17.76 9.43 -5.62
N PRO A 30 -18.92 10.07 -5.88
CA PRO A 30 -19.29 10.53 -7.22
C PRO A 30 -18.17 11.26 -7.99
N ALA A 31 -17.35 12.06 -7.32
CA ALA A 31 -16.22 12.75 -7.96
C ALA A 31 -15.21 11.79 -8.62
N TYR A 32 -15.05 10.56 -8.09
CA TYR A 32 -14.21 9.53 -8.71
C TYR A 32 -14.83 9.01 -10.02
N MET A 33 -16.16 8.93 -10.08
CA MET A 33 -16.86 8.54 -11.31
C MET A 33 -16.74 9.63 -12.38
N ASP A 34 -16.88 10.90 -12.02
CA ASP A 34 -16.67 12.03 -12.95
C ASP A 34 -15.25 12.02 -13.54
N TYR A 35 -14.25 11.69 -12.70
CA TYR A 35 -12.86 11.48 -13.13
C TYR A 35 -12.73 10.33 -14.15
N LEU A 36 -13.42 9.21 -13.94
CA LEU A 36 -13.42 8.09 -14.89
C LEU A 36 -14.23 8.37 -16.16
N GLU A 37 -15.27 9.20 -16.08
CA GLU A 37 -16.01 9.67 -17.25
C GLU A 37 -15.12 10.52 -18.15
N ALA A 38 -14.35 11.44 -17.57
CA ALA A 38 -13.32 12.18 -18.31
C ALA A 38 -12.28 11.23 -18.96
N ALA A 39 -11.85 10.19 -18.24
CA ALA A 39 -10.95 9.17 -18.77
C ALA A 39 -11.55 8.42 -19.97
N SER A 40 -12.84 8.10 -19.94
CA SER A 40 -13.53 7.41 -21.05
C SER A 40 -13.53 8.22 -22.35
N LEU A 41 -13.54 9.56 -22.24
CA LEU A 41 -13.50 10.48 -23.38
C LEU A 41 -12.08 10.63 -23.97
N ALA A 42 -11.04 10.31 -23.20
CA ALA A 42 -9.63 10.42 -23.59
C ALA A 42 -9.06 9.12 -24.20
N SER A 43 -9.80 8.49 -25.11
CA SER A 43 -9.38 7.23 -25.75
C SER A 43 -8.17 7.40 -26.69
N PRO A 44 -7.22 6.45 -26.73
CA PRO A 44 -7.16 5.22 -25.94
C PRO A 44 -6.80 5.51 -24.48
N SER A 45 -7.57 4.96 -23.55
CA SER A 45 -7.40 5.19 -22.12
C SER A 45 -7.39 3.90 -21.30
N LEU A 46 -6.54 3.88 -20.28
CA LEU A 46 -6.42 2.80 -19.30
C LEU A 46 -6.55 3.38 -17.90
N HIS A 47 -7.47 2.82 -17.14
CA HIS A 47 -7.57 3.10 -15.72
C HIS A 47 -6.70 2.10 -14.93
N VAL A 48 -5.75 2.62 -14.14
CA VAL A 48 -4.89 1.83 -13.25
C VAL A 48 -5.37 2.05 -11.83
N VAL A 49 -6.06 1.05 -11.27
CA VAL A 49 -6.72 1.16 -9.96
C VAL A 49 -5.91 0.48 -8.88
N TYR A 50 -5.69 1.17 -7.76
CA TYR A 50 -5.00 0.57 -6.63
C TYR A 50 -5.83 -0.54 -5.97
N ILE A 51 -5.17 -1.59 -5.48
CA ILE A 51 -5.80 -2.79 -4.91
C ILE A 51 -6.75 -2.45 -3.76
N ASN A 52 -6.43 -1.43 -2.96
CA ASN A 52 -7.19 -0.92 -1.82
C ASN A 52 -8.45 -0.14 -2.24
N THR A 53 -9.28 -0.78 -3.06
CA THR A 53 -10.57 -0.28 -3.55
C THR A 53 -11.58 -1.41 -3.53
N SER A 54 -12.87 -1.08 -3.47
CA SER A 54 -13.93 -2.09 -3.43
C SER A 54 -14.05 -2.86 -4.75
N LEU A 55 -14.59 -4.09 -4.70
CA LEU A 55 -14.87 -4.87 -5.91
C LEU A 55 -15.93 -4.19 -6.80
N GLU A 56 -16.88 -3.50 -6.18
CA GLU A 56 -17.91 -2.68 -6.85
C GLU A 56 -17.29 -1.52 -7.63
N THR A 57 -16.36 -0.78 -7.02
CA THR A 57 -15.59 0.27 -7.70
C THR A 57 -14.85 -0.28 -8.91
N LYS A 58 -14.15 -1.42 -8.76
CA LYS A 58 -13.43 -2.08 -9.86
C LYS A 58 -14.38 -2.48 -11.00
N ALA A 59 -15.54 -3.04 -10.66
CA ALA A 59 -16.54 -3.44 -11.64
C ALA A 59 -17.10 -2.24 -12.42
N ASN A 60 -17.58 -1.22 -11.70
CA ASN A 60 -18.14 -0.01 -12.32
C ASN A 60 -17.11 0.76 -13.16
N ALA A 61 -15.87 0.84 -12.69
CA ALA A 61 -14.78 1.44 -13.43
C ALA A 61 -14.46 0.64 -14.70
N HIS A 62 -14.38 -0.69 -14.61
CA HIS A 62 -14.04 -1.53 -15.76
C HIS A 62 -15.08 -1.49 -16.88
N GLU A 63 -16.36 -1.31 -16.54
CA GLU A 63 -17.43 -1.12 -17.53
C GLU A 63 -17.39 0.25 -18.22
N LEU A 64 -16.68 1.22 -17.66
CA LEU A 64 -16.57 2.58 -18.21
C LEU A 64 -15.24 2.79 -18.95
N VAL A 65 -14.14 2.33 -18.37
CA VAL A 65 -12.78 2.42 -18.91
C VAL A 65 -12.08 1.08 -18.71
N PRO A 66 -11.38 0.54 -19.72
CA PRO A 66 -10.53 -0.64 -19.54
C PRO A 66 -9.64 -0.45 -18.31
N THR A 67 -9.68 -1.41 -17.39
CA THR A 67 -9.13 -1.24 -16.03
C THR A 67 -8.19 -2.39 -15.69
N ILE A 68 -7.06 -2.06 -15.08
CA ILE A 68 -6.13 -3.01 -14.47
C ILE A 68 -5.90 -2.63 -13.00
N THR A 69 -5.88 -3.62 -12.11
CA THR A 69 -5.51 -3.39 -10.71
C THR A 69 -3.99 -3.34 -10.52
N CYS A 70 -3.50 -2.55 -9.57
CA CYS A 70 -2.09 -2.53 -9.19
C CYS A 70 -1.93 -2.56 -7.66
N THR A 71 -0.71 -2.88 -7.21
CA THR A 71 -0.22 -2.73 -5.84
C THR A 71 0.90 -1.68 -5.82
N SER A 72 1.34 -1.25 -4.63
CA SER A 72 2.47 -0.32 -4.51
C SER A 72 3.78 -0.91 -5.06
N SER A 73 3.88 -2.24 -5.10
CA SER A 73 5.05 -2.96 -5.62
C SER A 73 5.10 -3.08 -7.15
N ASN A 74 3.98 -2.91 -7.86
CA ASN A 74 3.95 -3.10 -9.32
C ASN A 74 3.38 -1.92 -10.11
N VAL A 75 2.92 -0.85 -9.45
CA VAL A 75 2.27 0.29 -10.12
C VAL A 75 3.17 0.95 -11.17
N VAL A 76 4.44 1.20 -10.84
CA VAL A 76 5.43 1.79 -11.76
C VAL A 76 5.59 0.93 -13.02
N GLN A 77 5.83 -0.36 -12.84
CA GLN A 77 6.00 -1.31 -13.93
C GLN A 77 4.73 -1.47 -14.76
N THR A 78 3.56 -1.44 -14.12
CA THR A 78 2.27 -1.53 -14.80
C THR A 78 2.07 -0.34 -15.74
N ILE A 79 2.38 0.87 -15.27
CA ILE A 79 2.20 2.10 -16.04
C ILE A 79 3.20 2.17 -17.20
N LEU A 80 4.49 1.93 -16.93
CA LEU A 80 5.53 1.92 -17.97
C LEU A 80 5.22 0.88 -19.05
N GLN A 81 4.95 -0.37 -18.66
CA GLN A 81 4.60 -1.41 -19.63
C GLN A 81 3.35 -1.06 -20.45
N ALA A 82 2.35 -0.41 -19.84
CA ALA A 82 1.16 0.03 -20.56
C ALA A 82 1.48 1.06 -21.66
N PHE A 83 2.34 2.05 -21.35
CA PHE A 83 2.80 3.04 -22.33
C PHE A 83 3.68 2.41 -23.42
N ALA A 84 4.48 1.40 -23.09
CA ALA A 84 5.29 0.67 -24.06
C ALA A 84 4.43 -0.15 -25.04
N GLN A 85 3.34 -0.77 -24.56
CA GLN A 85 2.50 -1.65 -25.39
C GLN A 85 1.40 -0.92 -26.16
N VAL A 86 0.95 0.25 -25.71
CA VAL A 86 -0.16 0.99 -26.33
C VAL A 86 0.29 2.40 -26.71
N PRO A 87 0.60 2.65 -27.99
CA PRO A 87 0.95 3.98 -28.48
C PRO A 87 -0.20 4.98 -28.26
N GLY A 88 0.13 6.18 -27.78
CA GLY A 88 -0.86 7.24 -27.58
C GLY A 88 -1.76 7.08 -26.35
N LEU A 89 -1.51 6.08 -25.49
CA LEU A 89 -2.30 5.80 -24.30
C LEU A 89 -2.41 7.01 -23.35
N ASN A 90 -3.59 7.22 -22.78
CA ASN A 90 -3.78 8.02 -21.57
C ASN A 90 -3.96 7.09 -20.36
N VAL A 91 -3.11 7.23 -19.35
CA VAL A 91 -3.20 6.46 -18.11
C VAL A 91 -3.88 7.31 -17.05
N TRP A 92 -4.88 6.75 -16.38
CA TRP A 92 -5.64 7.39 -15.32
C TRP A 92 -5.47 6.55 -14.06
N TYR A 93 -4.67 7.04 -13.12
CA TYR A 93 -4.36 6.33 -11.88
C TYR A 93 -5.26 6.80 -10.72
N GLY A 94 -5.59 5.91 -9.79
CA GLY A 94 -6.33 6.27 -8.57
C GLY A 94 -6.55 5.10 -7.61
N PRO A 95 -7.11 5.36 -6.40
CA PRO A 95 -7.59 6.65 -5.93
C PRO A 95 -6.55 7.42 -5.09
N ASP A 96 -5.37 6.86 -4.83
CA ASP A 96 -4.41 7.48 -3.91
C ASP A 96 -3.67 8.66 -4.55
N THR A 97 -4.01 9.87 -4.13
CA THR A 97 -3.45 11.14 -4.62
C THR A 97 -1.95 11.26 -4.38
N TYR A 98 -1.45 10.83 -3.21
CA TYR A 98 -0.02 10.92 -2.92
C TYR A 98 0.76 9.94 -3.78
N MET A 99 0.31 8.69 -3.88
CA MET A 99 0.96 7.73 -4.77
C MET A 99 0.92 8.20 -6.22
N GLY A 100 -0.17 8.82 -6.67
CA GLY A 100 -0.28 9.39 -8.02
C GLY A 100 0.73 10.50 -8.28
N ALA A 101 0.80 11.47 -7.37
CA ALA A 101 1.78 12.55 -7.44
C ALA A 101 3.23 12.03 -7.38
N ASN A 102 3.51 11.05 -6.51
CA ASN A 102 4.84 10.45 -6.35
C ASN A 102 5.27 9.65 -7.58
N ILE A 103 4.35 9.02 -8.32
CA ILE A 103 4.65 8.37 -9.60
C ILE A 103 5.03 9.43 -10.64
N VAL A 104 4.31 10.56 -10.70
CA VAL A 104 4.62 11.67 -11.60
C VAL A 104 6.01 12.25 -11.28
N GLU A 105 6.30 12.52 -10.01
CA GLU A 105 7.62 13.00 -9.57
C GLU A 105 8.73 12.00 -9.92
N LEU A 106 8.51 10.69 -9.69
CA LEU A 106 9.46 9.65 -10.08
C LEU A 106 9.75 9.69 -11.58
N PHE A 107 8.72 9.80 -12.41
CA PHE A 107 8.88 9.84 -13.87
C PHE A 107 9.52 11.15 -14.33
N GLN A 108 9.24 12.28 -13.67
CA GLN A 108 9.95 13.54 -13.90
C GLN A 108 11.44 13.40 -13.61
N GLN A 109 11.82 12.71 -12.52
CA GLN A 109 13.23 12.45 -12.24
C GLN A 109 13.88 11.51 -13.27
N MET A 110 13.14 10.54 -13.81
CA MET A 110 13.62 9.71 -14.91
C MET A 110 13.93 10.54 -16.17
N THR A 111 13.32 11.72 -16.37
CA THR A 111 13.65 12.60 -17.50
C THR A 111 15.04 13.24 -17.43
N VAL A 112 15.76 13.12 -16.30
CA VAL A 112 17.14 13.61 -16.13
C VAL A 112 18.14 12.47 -15.88
N MET A 113 17.68 11.22 -15.91
CA MET A 113 18.53 10.03 -15.86
C MET A 113 19.13 9.74 -17.25
N THR A 114 20.16 8.91 -17.28
CA THR A 114 20.69 8.35 -18.52
C THR A 114 19.77 7.24 -19.06
N ASP A 115 19.80 7.00 -20.37
CA ASP A 115 18.97 5.97 -20.98
C ASP A 115 19.29 4.57 -20.45
N ASP A 116 20.54 4.29 -20.09
CA ASP A 116 20.94 3.01 -19.47
C ASP A 116 20.28 2.82 -18.09
N GLU A 117 20.27 3.86 -17.25
CA GLU A 117 19.60 3.81 -15.95
C GLU A 117 18.07 3.69 -16.08
N ILE A 118 17.48 4.27 -17.14
CA ILE A 118 16.04 4.11 -17.43
C ILE A 118 15.77 2.68 -17.90
N ALA A 119 16.63 2.10 -18.74
CA ALA A 119 16.49 0.74 -19.24
C ALA A 119 16.58 -0.31 -18.12
N GLU A 120 17.36 -0.05 -17.06
CA GLU A 120 17.36 -0.87 -15.84
C GLU A 120 16.00 -0.88 -15.12
N ILE A 121 15.24 0.22 -15.21
CA ILE A 121 13.88 0.30 -14.65
C ILE A 121 12.90 -0.38 -15.62
N HIS A 122 12.95 -0.06 -16.91
CA HIS A 122 12.11 -0.66 -17.93
C HIS A 122 12.78 -0.59 -19.31
N PRO A 123 13.03 -1.73 -19.99
CA PRO A 123 13.88 -1.80 -21.17
C PRO A 123 13.32 -1.07 -22.41
N GLU A 124 12.00 -0.93 -22.52
CA GLU A 124 11.34 -0.23 -23.64
C GLU A 124 11.24 1.29 -23.45
N HIS A 125 11.87 1.84 -22.41
CA HIS A 125 11.84 3.26 -22.11
C HIS A 125 13.22 3.90 -22.11
N ASN A 126 13.22 5.16 -22.52
CA ASN A 126 14.35 6.08 -22.54
C ASN A 126 13.85 7.49 -22.19
N GLN A 127 14.76 8.47 -22.10
CA GLN A 127 14.45 9.84 -21.70
C GLN A 127 13.30 10.47 -22.52
N ASP A 128 13.29 10.27 -23.84
CA ASP A 128 12.29 10.84 -24.74
C ASP A 128 10.91 10.21 -24.54
N THR A 129 10.85 8.89 -24.39
CA THR A 129 9.57 8.20 -24.14
C THR A 129 8.96 8.60 -22.79
N ILE A 130 9.79 8.81 -21.75
CA ILE A 130 9.33 9.28 -20.44
C ILE A 130 8.78 10.71 -20.55
N ARG A 131 9.47 11.61 -21.26
CA ARG A 131 8.95 12.96 -21.52
C ARG A 131 7.64 12.95 -22.29
N SER A 132 7.50 12.04 -23.25
CA SER A 132 6.30 11.88 -24.06
C SER A 132 5.09 11.33 -23.27
N LEU A 133 5.32 10.45 -22.28
CA LEU A 133 4.22 9.86 -21.50
C LEU A 133 3.73 10.75 -20.36
N LEU A 134 4.56 11.63 -19.80
CA LEU A 134 4.21 12.46 -18.63
C LEU A 134 2.92 13.27 -18.82
N PRO A 135 2.68 13.96 -19.95
CA PRO A 135 1.43 14.70 -20.17
C PRO A 135 0.17 13.83 -20.24
N ARG A 136 0.34 12.52 -20.46
CA ARG A 136 -0.74 11.53 -20.61
C ARG A 136 -0.92 10.68 -19.34
N LEU A 137 -0.17 10.97 -18.28
CA LEU A 137 -0.33 10.34 -16.97
C LEU A 137 -1.19 11.26 -16.08
N HIS A 138 -2.43 10.86 -15.88
CA HIS A 138 -3.39 11.51 -15.00
C HIS A 138 -3.53 10.73 -13.71
N TYR A 139 -3.79 11.42 -12.60
CA TYR A 139 -4.09 10.78 -11.32
C TYR A 139 -5.22 11.51 -10.60
N TYR A 140 -5.97 10.77 -9.78
CA TYR A 140 -7.06 11.31 -8.98
C TYR A 140 -6.53 12.14 -7.80
N GLN A 141 -7.11 13.32 -7.57
CA GLN A 141 -6.58 14.32 -6.64
C GLN A 141 -7.35 14.45 -5.31
N ASP A 142 -8.36 13.63 -5.08
CA ASP A 142 -9.21 13.71 -3.88
C ASP A 142 -9.34 12.36 -3.17
N GLY A 143 -8.22 11.65 -2.99
CA GLY A 143 -8.19 10.39 -2.27
C GLY A 143 -6.90 10.18 -1.49
N THR A 144 -6.98 10.10 -0.17
CA THR A 144 -5.79 9.94 0.67
C THR A 144 -5.91 8.77 1.63
N CYS A 145 -4.80 8.07 1.86
CA CYS A 145 -4.69 7.13 2.95
C CYS A 145 -4.53 7.90 4.27
N MET A 146 -5.50 7.76 5.16
CA MET A 146 -5.51 8.44 6.47
C MET A 146 -4.29 8.11 7.36
N VAL A 147 -3.66 6.95 7.16
CA VAL A 147 -2.44 6.55 7.89
C VAL A 147 -1.22 7.27 7.34
N HIS A 148 -1.04 7.28 6.01
CA HIS A 148 0.14 7.88 5.40
C HIS A 148 0.10 9.41 5.42
N HIS A 149 -1.06 10.03 5.54
CA HIS A 149 -1.18 11.49 5.70
C HIS A 149 -0.39 12.05 6.91
N LEU A 150 -0.10 11.22 7.93
CA LEU A 150 0.61 11.62 9.14
C LEU A 150 2.11 11.93 8.93
N PHE A 151 2.67 11.62 7.75
CA PHE A 151 4.10 11.81 7.42
C PHE A 151 4.37 13.11 6.65
N GLY A 152 3.61 14.17 6.94
CA GLY A 152 3.68 15.45 6.23
C GLY A 152 4.91 16.30 6.59
N HIS A 153 4.89 17.57 6.16
CA HIS A 153 5.99 18.52 6.26
C HIS A 153 6.66 18.61 7.65
N GLU A 154 5.89 18.68 8.74
CA GLU A 154 6.46 18.83 10.09
C GLU A 154 7.37 17.67 10.48
N VAL A 155 6.99 16.46 10.10
CA VAL A 155 7.76 15.24 10.34
C VAL A 155 9.08 15.28 9.54
N VAL A 156 9.02 15.73 8.29
CA VAL A 156 10.19 15.82 7.41
C VAL A 156 11.22 16.80 7.91
N GLU A 157 10.81 17.96 8.42
CA GLU A 157 11.74 18.95 8.98
C GLU A 157 12.42 18.44 10.25
N GLN A 158 11.68 17.77 11.14
CA GLN A 158 12.29 17.13 12.32
C GLN A 158 13.31 16.06 11.94
N ILE A 159 13.04 15.26 10.90
CA ILE A 159 14.00 14.26 10.40
C ILE A 159 15.27 14.95 9.88
N LYS A 160 15.14 16.04 9.12
CA LYS A 160 16.31 16.79 8.62
C LYS A 160 17.15 17.39 9.76
N GLU A 161 16.51 17.89 10.81
CA GLU A 161 17.20 18.48 11.96
C GLU A 161 17.86 17.45 12.87
N MET A 162 17.18 16.32 13.13
CA MET A 162 17.60 15.36 14.17
C MET A 162 18.27 14.10 13.64
N TYR A 163 18.07 13.75 12.37
CA TYR A 163 18.48 12.46 11.78
C TYR A 163 19.11 12.63 10.39
N CYS A 164 19.98 13.63 10.21
CA CYS A 164 20.59 13.95 8.92
C CYS A 164 21.46 12.83 8.31
N ASP A 165 22.03 11.97 9.15
CA ASP A 165 22.92 10.87 8.74
C ASP A 165 22.20 9.51 8.72
N ALA A 166 20.89 9.48 8.99
CA ALA A 166 20.11 8.25 9.01
C ALA A 166 19.76 7.77 7.59
N PHE A 167 19.59 6.46 7.46
CA PHE A 167 18.99 5.88 6.27
C PHE A 167 17.50 6.25 6.21
N VAL A 168 17.03 6.79 5.08
CA VAL A 168 15.63 7.21 4.92
C VAL A 168 14.89 6.24 4.01
N THR A 169 13.82 5.64 4.53
CA THR A 169 12.95 4.73 3.78
C THR A 169 11.55 5.33 3.67
N ALA A 170 10.89 5.19 2.52
CA ALA A 170 9.52 5.67 2.33
C ALA A 170 8.68 4.71 1.48
N HIS A 171 7.39 4.62 1.84
CA HIS A 171 6.38 3.97 1.02
C HIS A 171 5.85 4.92 -0.07
N PHE A 172 5.35 4.39 -1.18
CA PHE A 172 4.82 5.21 -2.28
C PHE A 172 3.62 6.09 -1.89
N GLU A 173 2.89 5.74 -0.82
CA GLU A 173 1.69 6.44 -0.35
C GLU A 173 2.00 7.64 0.57
N VAL A 174 3.26 7.90 0.94
CA VAL A 174 3.60 9.02 1.83
C VAL A 174 3.43 10.38 1.14
N PRO A 175 3.23 11.47 1.88
CA PRO A 175 3.22 12.83 1.35
C PRO A 175 4.50 13.15 0.58
N GLY A 176 4.38 14.07 -0.39
CA GLY A 176 5.44 14.39 -1.34
C GLY A 176 6.74 14.81 -0.66
N GLU A 177 6.68 15.51 0.47
CA GLU A 177 7.85 15.95 1.22
C GLU A 177 8.69 14.77 1.74
N MET A 178 8.03 13.74 2.27
CA MET A 178 8.71 12.54 2.77
C MET A 178 9.24 11.68 1.62
N PHE A 179 8.49 11.62 0.51
CA PHE A 179 8.93 10.97 -0.72
C PHE A 179 10.19 11.64 -1.28
N SER A 180 10.21 12.97 -1.40
CA SER A 180 11.36 13.74 -1.87
C SER A 180 12.58 13.55 -0.97
N LEU A 181 12.40 13.58 0.35
CA LEU A 181 13.49 13.31 1.31
C LEU A 181 14.10 11.92 1.08
N ALA A 182 13.27 10.89 0.95
CA ALA A 182 13.74 9.52 0.71
C ALA A 182 14.40 9.36 -0.67
N MET A 183 13.90 10.05 -1.70
CA MET A 183 14.54 10.07 -3.03
C MET A 183 15.90 10.75 -3.01
N GLU A 184 16.05 11.86 -2.29
CA GLU A 184 17.34 12.52 -2.09
C GLU A 184 18.33 11.61 -1.34
N ALA A 185 17.85 10.91 -0.30
CA ALA A 185 18.65 9.90 0.41
C ALA A 185 19.04 8.73 -0.51
N LYS A 186 18.12 8.24 -1.36
CA LYS A 186 18.39 7.18 -2.35
C LYS A 186 19.51 7.56 -3.32
N LYS A 187 19.53 8.80 -3.82
CA LYS A 187 20.62 9.30 -4.70
C LYS A 187 22.00 9.23 -4.03
N ARG A 188 22.05 9.29 -2.70
CA ARG A 188 23.28 9.18 -1.89
C ARG A 188 23.58 7.74 -1.45
N GLY A 189 22.80 6.75 -1.88
CA GLY A 189 22.88 5.36 -1.39
C GLY A 189 22.36 5.17 0.04
N MET A 190 21.76 6.21 0.61
CA MET A 190 21.29 6.31 2.00
C MET A 190 19.76 6.18 2.11
N GLY A 191 19.07 5.71 1.07
CA GLY A 191 17.62 5.59 1.15
C GLY A 191 16.99 4.71 0.09
N VAL A 192 15.69 4.46 0.28
CA VAL A 192 14.88 3.65 -0.63
C VAL A 192 13.44 4.15 -0.63
N VAL A 193 12.82 4.08 -1.80
CA VAL A 193 11.37 4.28 -1.96
C VAL A 193 10.78 3.06 -2.63
N GLY A 194 9.70 2.53 -2.07
CA GLY A 194 9.10 1.31 -2.61
C GLY A 194 7.94 0.76 -1.82
N SER A 195 7.69 -0.52 -2.04
CA SER A 195 6.74 -1.29 -1.24
C SER A 195 7.30 -1.60 0.15
N THR A 196 6.42 -2.06 1.02
CA THR A 196 6.73 -2.65 2.31
C THR A 196 7.87 -3.68 2.27
N GLN A 197 7.88 -4.55 1.26
CA GLN A 197 8.94 -5.55 1.07
C GLN A 197 10.27 -4.90 0.68
N THR A 198 10.22 -3.89 -0.22
CA THR A 198 11.40 -3.14 -0.66
C THR A 198 12.11 -2.45 0.51
N ILE A 199 11.33 -1.88 1.43
CA ILE A 199 11.87 -1.26 2.66
C ILE A 199 12.55 -2.32 3.54
N LEU A 200 11.90 -3.48 3.75
CA LEU A 200 12.45 -4.56 4.55
C LEU A 200 13.78 -5.07 3.97
N ASP A 201 13.82 -5.33 2.66
CA ASP A 201 15.01 -5.83 1.96
C ASP A 201 16.18 -4.85 2.09
N PHE A 202 15.93 -3.56 1.90
CA PHE A 202 16.94 -2.51 2.05
C PHE A 202 17.56 -2.49 3.45
N ILE A 203 16.72 -2.53 4.50
CA ILE A 203 17.20 -2.57 5.89
C ILE A 203 18.05 -3.82 6.13
N THR A 204 17.56 -4.99 5.69
CA THR A 204 18.31 -6.24 5.89
C THR A 204 19.65 -6.24 5.15
N ASN A 205 19.71 -5.67 3.94
CA ASN A 205 20.94 -5.59 3.16
C ASN A 205 21.97 -4.66 3.82
N ARG A 206 21.55 -3.48 4.28
CA ARG A 206 22.44 -2.54 5.00
C ARG A 206 22.95 -3.12 6.32
N VAL A 207 22.12 -3.85 7.06
CA VAL A 207 22.54 -4.55 8.28
C VAL A 207 23.53 -5.67 7.94
N GLN A 208 23.29 -6.45 6.89
CA GLN A 208 24.20 -7.52 6.46
C GLN A 208 25.57 -6.94 6.04
N GLU A 209 25.58 -5.85 5.26
CA GLU A 209 26.82 -5.17 4.88
C GLU A 209 27.61 -4.67 6.10
N ALA A 210 26.93 -4.13 7.12
CA ALA A 210 27.59 -3.73 8.36
C ALA A 210 28.19 -4.92 9.13
N LEU A 211 27.48 -6.05 9.17
CA LEU A 211 27.98 -7.30 9.76
C LEU A 211 29.19 -7.85 8.99
N ASP A 212 29.17 -7.80 7.66
CA ASP A 212 30.24 -8.29 6.79
C ASP A 212 31.51 -7.45 6.92
N ARG A 213 31.38 -6.13 7.15
CA ARG A 213 32.52 -5.24 7.47
C ARG A 213 33.18 -5.59 8.80
N ASN A 214 32.48 -6.31 9.69
CA ASN A 214 32.96 -6.76 11.00
C ASN A 214 33.55 -5.63 11.86
N VAL A 215 32.93 -4.44 11.80
CA VAL A 215 33.24 -3.27 12.63
C VAL A 215 32.06 -2.94 13.53
N ASN A 216 32.33 -2.29 14.65
CA ASN A 216 31.25 -1.76 15.49
C ASN A 216 30.58 -0.60 14.75
N ASP A 217 29.26 -0.64 14.65
CA ASP A 217 28.51 0.30 13.83
C ASP A 217 27.16 0.62 14.50
N HIS A 218 26.60 1.78 14.19
CA HIS A 218 25.27 2.21 14.65
C HIS A 218 24.47 2.68 13.44
N LEU A 219 23.55 1.82 12.99
CA LEU A 219 22.72 2.08 11.82
C LEU A 219 21.37 2.66 12.26
N GLN A 220 21.04 3.85 11.76
CA GLN A 220 19.75 4.50 12.03
C GLN A 220 18.87 4.44 10.79
N PHE A 221 17.62 3.99 10.93
CA PHE A 221 16.67 3.89 9.83
C PHE A 221 15.39 4.66 10.16
N ILE A 222 15.03 5.62 9.30
CA ILE A 222 13.75 6.32 9.33
C ILE A 222 12.72 5.55 8.50
N LEU A 223 11.55 5.27 9.09
CA LEU A 223 10.45 4.55 8.43
C LEU A 223 9.30 5.48 8.02
N GLY A 224 9.22 5.86 6.75
CA GLY A 224 8.05 6.50 6.15
C GLY A 224 7.00 5.47 5.70
N THR A 225 6.41 4.71 6.61
CA THR A 225 5.38 3.69 6.33
C THR A 225 4.54 3.41 7.58
N GLU A 226 3.55 2.52 7.56
CA GLU A 226 2.74 2.20 8.74
C GLU A 226 3.50 1.44 9.85
N SER A 227 3.07 1.59 11.11
CA SER A 227 3.78 1.00 12.27
C SER A 227 3.67 -0.52 12.33
N GLY A 228 2.73 -1.12 11.59
CA GLY A 228 2.55 -2.57 11.51
C GLY A 228 3.81 -3.31 11.05
N MET A 229 4.71 -2.62 10.35
CA MET A 229 5.96 -3.18 9.86
C MET A 229 7.07 -3.33 10.90
N VAL A 230 6.98 -2.63 12.03
CA VAL A 230 8.04 -2.63 13.06
C VAL A 230 8.35 -4.05 13.52
N THR A 231 7.33 -4.87 13.78
CA THR A 231 7.52 -6.25 14.25
C THR A 231 8.26 -7.11 13.23
N SER A 232 7.89 -7.01 11.95
CA SER A 232 8.52 -7.77 10.86
C SER A 232 9.98 -7.37 10.67
N ILE A 233 10.27 -6.06 10.71
CA ILE A 233 11.62 -5.53 10.58
C ILE A 233 12.47 -5.97 11.79
N VAL A 234 11.98 -5.78 13.02
CA VAL A 234 12.69 -6.19 14.24
C VAL A 234 12.96 -7.68 14.24
N ALA A 235 12.02 -8.52 13.82
CA ALA A 235 12.22 -9.96 13.73
C ALA A 235 13.31 -10.33 12.69
N ALA A 236 13.29 -9.70 11.51
CA ALA A 236 14.29 -9.92 10.47
C ALA A 236 15.69 -9.45 10.91
N VAL A 237 15.80 -8.25 11.49
CA VAL A 237 17.07 -7.68 11.98
C VAL A 237 17.63 -8.52 13.13
N ARG A 238 16.81 -8.95 14.10
CA ARG A 238 17.26 -9.82 15.21
C ARG A 238 17.85 -11.14 14.71
N ARG A 239 17.26 -11.72 13.65
CA ARG A 239 17.77 -12.94 13.04
C ARG A 239 19.15 -12.73 12.41
N LEU A 240 19.43 -11.56 11.85
CA LEU A 240 20.74 -11.20 11.29
C LEU A 240 21.77 -10.91 12.39
N LEU A 241 21.39 -10.18 13.45
CA LEU A 241 22.31 -9.83 14.53
C LEU A 241 22.73 -11.05 15.38
N GLY A 242 21.96 -12.13 15.40
CA GLY A 242 22.26 -13.35 16.16
C GLY A 242 23.48 -14.15 15.69
N SER A 243 24.10 -13.78 14.56
CA SER A 243 25.21 -14.53 13.94
C SER A 243 26.56 -13.81 13.92
N GLY A 244 26.64 -12.57 14.41
CA GLY A 244 27.84 -11.71 14.31
C GLY A 244 28.76 -11.70 15.53
N ARG A 245 30.07 -11.45 15.31
CA ARG A 245 31.06 -11.17 16.37
C ARG A 245 31.20 -9.67 16.69
N ALA A 246 30.88 -8.78 15.74
CA ALA A 246 30.95 -7.33 15.88
C ALA A 246 29.70 -6.76 16.56
N LYS A 247 29.85 -5.63 17.26
CA LYS A 247 28.74 -4.95 17.95
C LYS A 247 28.06 -3.96 17.00
N VAL A 248 27.10 -4.46 16.22
CA VAL A 248 26.24 -3.64 15.35
C VAL A 248 24.96 -3.31 16.10
N ASN A 249 24.72 -2.01 16.30
CA ASN A 249 23.47 -1.49 16.84
C ASN A 249 22.58 -1.03 15.68
N VAL A 250 21.29 -1.34 15.76
CA VAL A 250 20.29 -0.92 14.77
C VAL A 250 19.20 -0.15 15.49
N GLU A 251 19.04 1.12 15.13
CA GLU A 251 17.99 2.01 15.59
C GLU A 251 16.96 2.18 14.48
N ILE A 252 15.70 1.88 14.82
CA ILE A 252 14.57 2.05 13.91
C ILE A 252 13.73 3.19 14.46
N VAL A 253 13.74 4.30 13.73
CA VAL A 253 13.01 5.51 14.06
C VAL A 253 11.71 5.47 13.28
N PHE A 254 10.61 5.51 14.02
CA PHE A 254 9.28 5.58 13.45
C PHE A 254 8.77 7.01 13.66
N PRO A 255 8.95 7.91 12.67
CA PRO A 255 8.62 9.31 12.83
C PRO A 255 7.10 9.47 12.81
N VAL A 256 6.57 10.19 13.80
CA VAL A 256 5.15 10.31 14.05
C VAL A 256 4.85 11.76 14.38
N SER A 257 3.74 12.30 13.89
CA SER A 257 3.30 13.62 14.33
C SER A 257 3.15 13.64 15.85
N SER A 258 3.50 14.77 16.46
CA SER A 258 3.36 14.99 17.90
C SER A 258 1.92 14.83 18.39
N ASP A 259 0.94 15.08 17.50
CA ASP A 259 -0.49 14.89 17.76
C ASP A 259 -0.87 13.41 17.97
N SER A 260 0.01 12.49 17.60
CA SER A 260 -0.23 11.05 17.71
C SER A 260 0.43 10.43 18.95
N VAL A 261 1.02 11.22 19.85
CA VAL A 261 1.80 10.74 21.02
C VAL A 261 1.03 10.93 22.33
N THR A 262 0.86 9.87 23.13
CA THR A 262 0.22 9.94 24.45
C THR A 262 1.24 9.88 25.58
N ARG A 263 1.14 10.81 26.54
CA ARG A 263 1.90 10.78 27.79
C ARG A 263 1.23 9.88 28.81
N THR A 264 1.97 8.96 29.42
CA THR A 264 1.45 8.12 30.51
C THR A 264 1.29 8.96 31.79
N PRO A 265 0.19 8.81 32.56
CA PRO A 265 0.06 9.48 33.84
C PRO A 265 1.13 8.97 34.80
N SER A 266 1.94 9.88 35.35
CA SER A 266 2.98 9.55 36.31
C SER A 266 2.36 9.15 37.65
N GLY A 267 2.37 7.85 37.95
CA GLY A 267 2.40 7.27 39.30
C GLY A 267 1.27 7.58 40.30
N SER A 268 0.42 6.58 40.57
CA SER A 268 0.00 6.31 41.95
C SER A 268 0.10 4.81 42.22
N SER A 269 1.06 4.45 43.05
CA SER A 269 1.33 3.10 43.54
C SER A 269 0.14 2.53 44.32
N SER A 270 -0.49 1.48 43.81
CA SER A 270 -1.21 0.50 44.62
C SER A 270 -0.91 -0.88 44.07
N GLY A 271 -0.19 -1.66 44.88
CA GLY A 271 0.47 -2.89 44.45
C GLY A 271 -0.48 -4.02 44.13
N LEU A 272 -0.07 -4.82 43.13
CA LEU A 272 -0.40 -6.22 42.98
C LEU A 272 0.78 -6.89 42.27
N ILE A 273 1.44 -7.78 43.01
CA ILE A 273 2.59 -8.57 42.56
C ILE A 273 2.06 -9.67 41.65
N SER A 274 2.47 -9.69 40.38
CA SER A 274 2.38 -10.89 39.55
C SER A 274 3.48 -10.92 38.49
N GLY A 275 4.40 -11.87 38.70
CA GLY A 275 5.20 -12.63 37.73
C GLY A 275 5.76 -11.93 36.50
N GLU A 276 7.07 -11.71 36.52
CA GLU A 276 8.03 -11.70 35.40
C GLU A 276 7.45 -11.64 33.97
N VAL A 277 6.96 -10.46 33.58
CA VAL A 277 6.90 -10.02 32.17
C VAL A 277 7.71 -8.73 32.10
N GLY A 278 8.85 -8.79 31.40
CA GLY A 278 9.89 -7.78 31.42
C GLY A 278 9.40 -6.36 31.10
N ASN A 279 9.57 -5.46 32.06
CA ASN A 279 10.02 -4.07 31.96
C ASN A 279 9.56 -3.16 30.78
N PHE A 280 8.34 -3.30 30.28
CA PHE A 280 7.73 -2.34 29.34
C PHE A 280 6.98 -1.18 30.01
N MET A 281 6.97 -1.09 31.35
CA MET A 281 6.17 -0.10 32.11
C MET A 281 6.89 1.20 32.49
N GLU A 282 8.14 1.41 32.08
CA GLU A 282 8.92 2.64 32.37
C GLU A 282 9.10 3.56 31.15
N VAL A 283 8.19 3.54 30.17
CA VAL A 283 8.25 4.49 29.05
C VAL A 283 7.33 5.70 29.34
N PRO A 284 7.87 6.92 29.56
CA PRO A 284 7.07 8.10 29.91
C PRO A 284 6.23 8.64 28.74
N ILE A 285 6.48 8.13 27.53
CA ILE A 285 5.88 8.59 26.29
C ILE A 285 5.58 7.35 25.43
N ILE A 286 4.30 7.12 25.12
CA ILE A 286 3.88 5.98 24.29
C ILE A 286 3.36 6.53 22.95
N PRO A 287 3.89 6.02 21.82
CA PRO A 287 3.32 6.30 20.51
C PRO A 287 1.85 5.80 20.45
N GLY A 288 0.87 6.68 20.21
CA GLY A 288 -0.55 6.34 20.13
C GLY A 288 -1.47 7.47 20.63
N VAL A 289 -2.72 7.50 20.18
CA VAL A 289 -3.77 8.45 20.64
C VAL A 289 -4.27 8.09 22.04
N ALA A 290 -4.75 9.10 22.79
CA ALA A 290 -5.23 8.92 24.16
C ALA A 290 -6.38 7.90 24.23
N SER A 291 -6.37 7.06 25.27
CA SER A 291 -7.33 5.97 25.44
C SER A 291 -8.78 6.43 25.25
N GLY A 292 -9.45 5.86 24.26
CA GLY A 292 -10.84 6.20 23.89
C GLY A 292 -11.16 5.81 22.45
N GLU A 293 -10.16 5.81 21.56
CA GLU A 293 -10.28 5.40 20.16
C GLU A 293 -9.61 4.04 19.89
N GLY A 294 -10.10 2.97 20.52
CA GLY A 294 -9.76 1.58 20.14
C GLY A 294 -8.28 1.14 20.14
N CYS A 295 -7.35 1.99 20.56
CA CYS A 295 -5.92 1.70 20.53
C CYS A 295 -5.50 0.96 21.80
N SER A 296 -5.09 -0.30 21.66
CA SER A 296 -4.39 -1.03 22.71
C SER A 296 -2.97 -0.48 22.89
N ILE A 297 -2.41 -0.67 24.08
CA ILE A 297 -1.03 -0.35 24.49
C ILE A 297 0.09 -0.98 23.63
N HIS A 298 -0.25 -1.74 22.56
CA HIS A 298 0.69 -2.37 21.64
C HIS A 298 0.79 -1.65 20.27
N GLY A 299 0.08 -0.53 20.07
CA GLY A 299 -0.07 0.08 18.74
C GLY A 299 0.47 1.50 18.65
N GLY A 300 1.51 1.70 17.83
CA GLY A 300 2.09 3.02 17.56
C GLY A 300 1.16 3.99 16.83
N CYS A 301 1.56 5.28 16.86
CA CYS A 301 0.88 6.47 16.34
C CYS A 301 0.31 6.38 14.91
N ALA A 302 0.93 5.63 13.99
CA ALA A 302 0.48 5.51 12.60
C ALA A 302 0.00 4.08 12.32
N SER A 303 -1.17 3.76 12.88
CA SER A 303 -1.84 2.47 12.71
C SER A 303 -3.19 2.64 12.03
N CYS A 304 -3.50 1.80 11.03
CA CYS A 304 -4.85 1.75 10.44
C CYS A 304 -5.87 1.23 11.46
N PRO A 305 -6.95 1.97 11.78
CA PRO A 305 -7.97 1.52 12.73
C PRO A 305 -8.74 0.30 12.20
N TYR A 306 -8.95 0.22 10.89
CA TYR A 306 -9.66 -0.90 10.26
C TYR A 306 -8.90 -2.22 10.35
N MET A 307 -7.57 -2.20 10.20
CA MET A 307 -6.77 -3.43 10.31
C MET A 307 -6.78 -4.01 11.73
N LYS A 308 -6.92 -3.14 12.75
CA LYS A 308 -7.04 -3.52 14.17
C LYS A 308 -8.40 -4.11 14.56
N MET A 309 -9.40 -4.05 13.68
CA MET A 309 -10.70 -4.67 13.94
C MET A 309 -10.64 -6.21 13.94
N ASN A 310 -9.57 -6.79 13.39
CA ASN A 310 -9.34 -8.23 13.45
C ASN A 310 -8.76 -8.61 14.83
N SER A 311 -9.42 -9.53 15.53
CA SER A 311 -8.97 -10.01 16.85
C SER A 311 -8.87 -11.53 16.90
N LEU A 312 -7.97 -12.05 17.74
CA LEU A 312 -7.86 -13.49 17.99
C LEU A 312 -9.19 -14.08 18.51
N GLY A 313 -9.89 -13.35 19.37
CA GLY A 313 -11.20 -13.76 19.88
C GLY A 313 -12.24 -13.89 18.77
N SER A 314 -12.26 -12.97 17.81
CA SER A 314 -13.14 -13.06 16.64
C SER A 314 -12.76 -14.22 15.72
N LEU A 315 -11.46 -14.44 15.46
CA LEU A 315 -10.99 -15.59 14.68
C LEU A 315 -11.45 -16.91 15.31
N LEU A 316 -11.23 -17.08 16.62
CA LEU A 316 -11.68 -18.26 17.34
C LEU A 316 -13.20 -18.42 17.29
N LYS A 317 -13.97 -17.34 17.44
CA LYS A 317 -15.43 -17.37 17.28
C LYS A 317 -15.82 -17.88 15.88
N VAL A 318 -15.25 -17.35 14.80
CA VAL A 318 -15.57 -17.80 13.44
C VAL A 318 -15.19 -19.28 13.26
N CYS A 319 -14.00 -19.68 13.73
CA CYS A 319 -13.53 -21.07 13.67
C CYS A 319 -14.44 -22.04 14.44
N HIS A 320 -14.96 -21.65 15.61
CA HIS A 320 -15.84 -22.50 16.42
C HIS A 320 -17.24 -22.68 15.82
N HIS A 321 -17.72 -21.75 15.00
CA HIS A 321 -19.07 -21.81 14.41
C HIS A 321 -19.10 -22.40 12.99
N LEU A 322 -17.94 -22.59 12.37
CA LEU A 322 -17.81 -23.33 11.11
C LEU A 322 -17.69 -24.84 11.37
N PRO A 323 -18.37 -25.72 10.61
CA PRO A 323 -19.19 -25.46 9.41
C PRO A 323 -20.71 -25.40 9.64
N GLU A 324 -21.20 -25.64 10.87
CA GLU A 324 -22.58 -26.06 11.13
C GLU A 324 -23.55 -24.91 11.51
N HIS A 325 -23.07 -23.77 12.04
CA HIS A 325 -23.95 -22.72 12.56
C HIS A 325 -24.06 -21.50 11.63
N LYS A 326 -24.88 -21.60 10.57
CA LYS A 326 -25.14 -20.50 9.62
C LYS A 326 -25.73 -19.24 10.26
N HIS A 327 -26.63 -19.38 11.25
CA HIS A 327 -27.37 -18.23 11.79
C HIS A 327 -26.52 -17.27 12.62
N GLY A 328 -25.43 -17.73 13.25
CA GLY A 328 -24.51 -16.87 14.01
C GLY A 328 -23.44 -16.17 13.16
N LEU A 329 -23.30 -16.57 11.88
CA LEU A 329 -22.23 -16.11 10.98
C LEU A 329 -22.70 -15.09 9.93
N LEU A 330 -24.01 -14.85 9.79
CA LEU A 330 -24.56 -13.85 8.85
C LEU A 330 -23.93 -12.45 9.02
N ALA A 331 -23.66 -12.05 10.27
CA ALA A 331 -23.02 -10.77 10.57
C ALA A 331 -21.57 -10.67 10.07
N TYR A 332 -20.91 -11.81 9.86
CA TYR A 332 -19.51 -11.90 9.39
C TYR A 332 -19.42 -12.13 7.88
N GLU A 333 -20.52 -12.46 7.20
CA GLU A 333 -20.53 -12.77 5.78
C GLU A 333 -20.23 -11.51 4.93
N ALA A 334 -19.50 -11.71 3.83
CA ALA A 334 -19.22 -10.68 2.85
C ALA A 334 -20.47 -10.41 1.97
N ALA A 335 -21.41 -9.60 2.46
CA ALA A 335 -22.74 -9.41 1.87
C ALA A 335 -22.78 -8.81 0.44
N ARG A 336 -21.67 -8.33 -0.12
CA ARG A 336 -21.66 -7.49 -1.35
C ARG A 336 -21.28 -8.22 -2.64
N LEU A 337 -21.04 -9.55 -2.61
CA LEU A 337 -20.60 -10.30 -3.80
C LEU A 337 -21.73 -10.58 -4.80
N ASN A 338 -22.99 -10.62 -4.35
CA ASN A 338 -24.17 -10.94 -5.18
C ASN A 338 -24.84 -9.70 -5.81
N LEU A 339 -24.23 -8.52 -5.69
CA LEU A 339 -24.74 -7.29 -6.28
C LEU A 339 -24.49 -7.27 -7.79
N GLN A 340 -25.29 -6.48 -8.51
CA GLN A 340 -25.17 -6.30 -9.95
C GLN A 340 -24.69 -4.89 -10.30
N THR A 341 -23.95 -4.76 -11.39
CA THR A 341 -23.56 -3.49 -11.99
C THR A 341 -24.77 -2.80 -12.64
N ARG A 342 -24.61 -1.54 -13.05
CA ARG A 342 -25.64 -0.78 -13.79
C ARG A 342 -26.07 -1.47 -15.09
N HIS A 343 -25.22 -2.33 -15.66
CA HIS A 343 -25.50 -3.11 -16.86
C HIS A 343 -26.04 -4.53 -16.56
N GLY A 344 -26.38 -4.83 -15.30
CA GLY A 344 -27.00 -6.10 -14.90
C GLY A 344 -26.04 -7.28 -14.76
N LYS A 345 -24.73 -7.06 -14.86
CA LYS A 345 -23.71 -8.12 -14.65
C LYS A 345 -23.40 -8.25 -13.16
N LEU A 346 -22.98 -9.43 -12.70
CA LEU A 346 -22.57 -9.60 -11.31
C LEU A 346 -21.27 -8.81 -11.05
N ILE A 347 -21.22 -8.10 -9.92
CA ILE A 347 -20.03 -7.36 -9.47
C ILE A 347 -18.84 -8.31 -9.30
N ALA A 348 -19.08 -9.53 -8.81
CA ALA A 348 -18.03 -10.54 -8.67
C ALA A 348 -17.37 -10.89 -10.00
N ASP A 349 -18.15 -11.02 -11.07
CA ASP A 349 -17.64 -11.42 -12.39
C ASP A 349 -16.82 -10.28 -13.00
N VAL A 350 -17.37 -9.07 -13.03
CA VAL A 350 -16.73 -7.92 -13.69
C VAL A 350 -15.60 -7.34 -12.86
N GLY A 351 -15.79 -7.20 -11.55
CA GLY A 351 -14.80 -6.60 -10.64
C GLY A 351 -13.55 -7.46 -10.46
N CYS A 352 -13.63 -8.77 -10.74
CA CYS A 352 -12.45 -9.64 -10.74
C CYS A 352 -11.60 -9.49 -12.00
N GLU A 353 -12.14 -9.02 -13.14
CA GLU A 353 -11.37 -8.88 -14.39
C GLU A 353 -10.12 -8.00 -14.20
N PRO A 354 -10.19 -6.79 -13.62
CA PRO A 354 -8.99 -5.98 -13.35
C PRO A 354 -7.93 -6.66 -12.47
N ILE A 355 -8.36 -7.51 -11.52
CA ILE A 355 -7.46 -8.26 -10.63
C ILE A 355 -6.79 -9.39 -11.41
N LEU A 356 -7.53 -10.06 -12.30
CA LEU A 356 -6.97 -11.08 -13.18
C LEU A 356 -6.00 -10.47 -14.20
N HIS A 357 -6.26 -9.25 -14.70
CA HIS A 357 -5.30 -8.50 -15.50
C HIS A 357 -3.99 -8.24 -14.73
N MET A 358 -4.09 -7.81 -13.47
CA MET A 358 -2.92 -7.64 -12.59
C MET A 358 -2.15 -8.95 -12.41
N ARG A 359 -2.85 -10.06 -12.14
CA ARG A 359 -2.22 -11.39 -11.94
C ARG A 359 -1.51 -11.87 -13.21
N HIS A 360 -2.13 -11.67 -14.37
CA HIS A 360 -1.50 -11.96 -15.65
C HIS A 360 -0.25 -11.11 -15.85
N PHE A 361 -0.33 -9.79 -15.63
CA PHE A 361 0.82 -8.89 -15.72
C PHE A 361 1.95 -9.30 -14.77
N GLN A 362 1.65 -9.69 -13.54
CA GLN A 362 2.66 -10.17 -12.59
C GLN A 362 3.41 -11.42 -13.09
N ALA A 363 2.72 -12.31 -13.81
CA ALA A 363 3.27 -13.54 -14.34
C ALA A 363 3.99 -13.36 -15.69
N ALA A 364 3.36 -12.65 -16.64
CA ALA A 364 3.83 -12.50 -18.01
C ALA A 364 4.69 -11.26 -18.25
N LYS A 365 4.67 -10.29 -17.31
CA LYS A 365 5.30 -8.96 -17.44
C LYS A 365 4.76 -8.13 -18.61
N SER A 366 3.59 -8.47 -19.12
CA SER A 366 2.90 -7.78 -20.20
C SER A 366 1.41 -7.63 -19.89
N LEU A 367 0.78 -6.61 -20.45
CA LEU A 367 -0.68 -6.46 -20.40
C LEU A 367 -1.35 -7.60 -21.18
N PRO A 368 -2.47 -8.16 -20.68
CA PRO A 368 -3.22 -9.18 -21.41
C PRO A 368 -3.71 -8.66 -22.76
N GLU A 369 -3.67 -9.51 -23.80
CA GLU A 369 -4.15 -9.16 -25.15
C GLU A 369 -5.60 -8.68 -25.14
N LYS A 370 -6.48 -9.31 -24.33
CA LYS A 370 -7.88 -8.90 -24.17
C LYS A 370 -7.98 -7.45 -23.67
N LEU A 371 -7.15 -7.07 -22.68
CA LEU A 371 -7.14 -5.73 -22.12
C LEU A 371 -6.63 -4.72 -23.16
N ILE A 372 -5.54 -5.05 -23.88
CA ILE A 372 -5.00 -4.20 -24.96
C ILE A 372 -6.07 -3.97 -26.03
N TYR A 373 -6.77 -5.03 -26.44
CA TYR A 373 -7.86 -4.92 -27.41
C TYR A 373 -8.96 -3.97 -26.93
N GLN A 374 -9.38 -4.06 -25.66
CA GLN A 374 -10.38 -3.17 -25.06
C GLN A 374 -9.91 -1.71 -25.00
N ILE A 375 -8.62 -1.46 -24.75
CA ILE A 375 -8.02 -0.11 -24.74
C ILE A 375 -8.04 0.52 -26.13
N VAL A 376 -7.67 -0.25 -27.16
CA VAL A 376 -7.55 0.26 -28.54
C VAL A 376 -8.92 0.34 -29.23
N HIS A 377 -9.86 -0.54 -28.86
CA HIS A 377 -11.21 -0.59 -29.41
C HIS A 377 -12.24 -0.37 -28.30
N PRO A 378 -12.29 0.84 -27.71
CA PRO A 378 -13.30 1.16 -26.70
C PRO A 378 -14.67 0.89 -27.30
N CYS A 379 -15.40 -0.06 -26.70
CA CYS A 379 -16.64 -0.56 -27.24
C CYS A 379 -17.65 0.59 -27.23
N GLY A 380 -17.88 1.22 -28.39
CA GLY A 380 -18.96 2.17 -28.56
C GLY A 380 -20.27 1.48 -28.16
N ASN A 381 -21.05 2.13 -27.29
CA ASN A 381 -22.32 1.66 -26.75
C ASN A 381 -23.03 0.62 -27.62
N GLY A 382 -23.03 -0.63 -27.14
CA GLY A 382 -23.94 -1.68 -27.57
C GLY A 382 -23.54 -2.44 -28.84
N LYS A 383 -22.74 -3.49 -28.68
CA LYS A 383 -23.02 -4.82 -29.26
C LYS A 383 -22.10 -5.86 -28.63
N SER A 384 -22.71 -6.73 -27.84
CA SER A 384 -22.07 -7.93 -27.28
C SER A 384 -21.57 -8.82 -28.42
N THR A 385 -20.26 -8.88 -28.64
CA THR A 385 -19.65 -9.96 -29.41
C THR A 385 -19.44 -11.15 -28.47
N THR A 386 -20.42 -12.04 -28.46
CA THR A 386 -20.25 -13.43 -28.02
C THR A 386 -19.18 -14.08 -28.89
N PHE A 387 -18.04 -14.44 -28.29
CA PHE A 387 -17.16 -15.44 -28.87
C PHE A 387 -17.60 -16.82 -28.35
N SER A 388 -17.94 -17.70 -29.30
CA SER A 388 -18.24 -19.12 -29.07
C SER A 388 -16.98 -19.92 -28.83
#